data_AF-A0A6A4VN66-F1
#
_entry.id   AF-A0A6A4VN66-F1
#
_cell.length_a   1.000
_cell.length_b   1.000
_cell.length_c   1.000
_cell.angle_alpha   90.00
_cell.angle_beta   90.00
_cell.angle_gamma   90.00
#
_symmetry.space_group_name_H-M   'P 1'
#
loop_
_entity.id
_entity.type
_entity.pdbx_description
1 polymer ?
#
loop_
_entity_poly.entity_id
_entity_poly.type
_entity_poly.pdbx_seq_one_letter_code
_entity_poly.pdbx_strand_id
1 'polypeptide(L)'
;MAEWQDRRTSSQAANLLTAVTQGEFLVGVAVARKLSGVLRPLSTALQERGMDLVRCLSLVDSTVTVLQDMRTNSDTEFENLMVDATAMAAKFKIEIKKPRLPSRAAHRSTAAADQTPEAYYRVNTFVPALDAVISNIRDRFGVHQRTAFLLSRLLPKNVRDSTWEQLEPVFRQYASLIGICTEQLRSELRVWAAMWSNRPKTEPEVPLTAIGTLNECSQCTFPAIHRLLRVLAVLPATTAEAERLFSKVTRTLTALRSTMTEDRLEALVLLQVHRDRLPSTGQVVDRFAACGSRRLDCRLPLISPAAAPAARR
;
A
#
# COMPACT_ATOMS: atom_id res chain seq x y z
N MET A 1 -1.93 16.92 -39.91
CA MET A 1 -0.85 17.32 -38.99
C MET A 1 -1.43 18.41 -38.10
N ALA A 2 -1.42 18.25 -36.78
CA ALA A 2 -1.91 19.29 -35.88
C ALA A 2 -0.85 20.39 -35.77
N GLU A 3 -1.13 21.57 -36.31
CA GLU A 3 -0.24 22.74 -36.22
C GLU A 3 -0.37 23.37 -34.83
N TRP A 4 0.37 22.83 -33.87
CA TRP A 4 0.53 23.44 -32.55
C TRP A 4 1.59 24.55 -32.62
N GLN A 5 1.20 25.77 -32.29
CA GLN A 5 2.04 26.98 -32.40
C GLN A 5 3.17 27.06 -31.36
N ASP A 6 3.04 26.38 -30.22
CA ASP A 6 4.10 26.35 -29.22
C ASP A 6 5.14 25.26 -29.54
N ARG A 7 6.34 25.72 -29.90
CA ARG A 7 7.47 24.88 -30.29
C ARG A 7 7.90 23.92 -29.18
N ARG A 8 7.80 24.32 -27.91
CA ARG A 8 8.23 23.47 -26.78
C ARG A 8 7.29 22.28 -26.62
N THR A 9 5.99 22.52 -26.53
CA THR A 9 4.98 21.46 -26.42
C THR A 9 4.93 20.57 -27.65
N SER A 10 5.02 21.15 -28.86
CA SER A 10 5.09 20.39 -30.11
C SER A 10 6.31 19.46 -30.16
N SER A 11 7.50 19.95 -29.78
CA SER A 11 8.72 19.12 -29.72
C SER A 11 8.63 18.00 -28.67
N GLN A 12 8.06 18.28 -27.49
CA GLN A 12 7.86 17.28 -26.45
C GLN A 12 6.88 16.20 -26.90
N ALA A 13 5.77 16.59 -27.54
CA ALA A 13 4.79 15.65 -28.07
C ALA A 13 5.40 14.74 -29.15
N ALA A 14 6.23 15.30 -30.05
CA ALA A 14 6.93 14.53 -31.07
C ALA A 14 7.95 13.53 -30.46
N ASN A 15 8.67 13.94 -29.42
CA ASN A 15 9.60 13.06 -28.71
C ASN A 15 8.87 11.91 -27.99
N LEU A 16 7.76 12.22 -27.31
CA LEU A 16 6.93 11.21 -26.64
C LEU A 16 6.30 10.24 -27.64
N LEU A 17 5.78 10.75 -28.75
CA LEU A 17 5.24 9.89 -29.81
C LEU A 17 6.33 8.93 -30.32
N THR A 18 7.52 9.47 -30.60
CA THR A 18 8.66 8.66 -31.04
C THR A 18 9.00 7.57 -30.02
N ALA A 19 9.11 7.92 -28.73
CA ALA A 19 9.41 6.97 -27.66
C ALA A 19 8.35 5.87 -27.51
N VAL A 20 7.06 6.23 -27.56
CA VAL A 20 5.95 5.26 -27.45
C VAL A 20 5.86 4.34 -28.66
N THR A 21 6.31 4.81 -29.83
CA THR A 21 6.33 4.01 -31.07
C THR A 21 7.57 3.13 -31.24
N GLN A 22 8.46 3.05 -30.25
CA GLN A 22 9.61 2.14 -30.29
C GLN A 22 9.23 0.72 -29.89
N GLY A 23 9.84 -0.27 -30.54
CA GLY A 23 9.67 -1.69 -30.19
C GLY A 23 10.07 -2.01 -28.75
N GLU A 24 11.13 -1.37 -28.24
CA GLU A 24 11.57 -1.48 -26.84
C GLU A 24 10.47 -1.07 -25.86
N PHE A 25 9.77 0.04 -26.14
CA PHE A 25 8.67 0.53 -25.32
C PHE A 25 7.50 -0.47 -25.32
N LEU A 26 7.11 -0.98 -26.49
CA LEU A 26 6.04 -1.96 -26.61
C LEU A 26 6.33 -3.24 -25.82
N VAL A 27 7.54 -3.80 -25.95
CA VAL A 27 7.95 -4.98 -25.20
C VAL A 27 7.98 -4.69 -23.70
N GLY A 28 8.52 -3.53 -23.29
CA GLY A 28 8.51 -3.09 -21.89
C GLY A 28 7.10 -2.98 -21.31
N VAL A 29 6.15 -2.40 -22.06
CA VAL A 29 4.74 -2.32 -21.65
C VAL A 29 4.09 -3.69 -21.60
N ALA A 30 4.38 -4.58 -22.54
CA ALA A 30 3.86 -5.95 -22.54
C ALA A 30 4.34 -6.73 -21.29
N VAL A 31 5.62 -6.62 -20.96
CA VAL A 31 6.21 -7.17 -19.71
C VAL A 31 5.53 -6.57 -18.48
N ALA A 32 5.44 -5.23 -18.41
CA ALA A 32 4.82 -4.55 -17.28
C ALA A 32 3.34 -4.97 -17.10
N ARG A 33 2.59 -5.13 -18.20
CA ARG A 33 1.19 -5.59 -18.17
C ARG A 33 1.10 -7.00 -17.60
N LYS A 34 1.94 -7.94 -18.08
CA LYS A 34 1.94 -9.34 -17.62
C LYS A 34 2.25 -9.41 -16.11
N LEU A 35 3.33 -8.73 -15.68
CA LEU A 35 3.70 -8.67 -14.25
C LEU A 35 2.62 -8.02 -13.40
N SER A 36 2.06 -6.90 -13.86
CA SER A 36 0.97 -6.21 -13.14
C SER A 36 -0.28 -7.09 -13.01
N GLY A 37 -0.56 -7.95 -13.99
CA GLY A 37 -1.64 -8.94 -13.93
C GLY A 37 -1.46 -9.91 -12.76
N VAL A 38 -0.25 -10.44 -12.58
CA VAL A 38 0.09 -11.34 -11.47
C VAL A 38 0.08 -10.62 -10.13
N LEU A 39 0.54 -9.37 -10.07
CA LEU A 39 0.58 -8.56 -8.85
C LEU A 39 -0.80 -8.02 -8.43
N ARG A 40 -1.79 -8.00 -9.34
CA ARG A 40 -3.09 -7.37 -9.12
C ARG A 40 -3.85 -7.91 -7.90
N PRO A 41 -3.96 -9.23 -7.67
CA PRO A 41 -4.64 -9.76 -6.48
C PRO A 41 -3.98 -9.29 -5.20
N LEU A 42 -2.65 -9.37 -5.13
CA LEU A 42 -1.87 -8.90 -3.98
C LEU A 42 -2.04 -7.40 -3.75
N SER A 43 -1.94 -6.59 -4.79
CA SER A 43 -2.14 -5.13 -4.71
C SER A 43 -3.54 -4.77 -4.22
N THR A 44 -4.57 -5.47 -4.70
CA THR A 44 -5.96 -5.24 -4.29
C THR A 44 -6.16 -5.60 -2.82
N ALA A 45 -5.65 -6.76 -2.40
CA ALA A 45 -5.68 -7.18 -1.00
C ALA A 45 -4.95 -6.17 -0.10
N LEU A 46 -3.77 -5.70 -0.51
CA LEU A 46 -2.95 -4.72 0.20
C LEU A 46 -3.65 -3.36 0.38
N GLN A 47 -4.60 -3.03 -0.49
CA GLN A 47 -5.34 -1.78 -0.43
C GLN A 47 -6.66 -1.91 0.33
N GLU A 48 -7.13 -3.11 0.65
CA GLU A 48 -8.41 -3.32 1.33
C GLU A 48 -8.40 -2.73 2.76
N ARG A 49 -9.53 -2.17 3.20
CA ARG A 49 -9.68 -1.66 4.57
C ARG A 49 -9.92 -2.83 5.52
N GLY A 50 -9.23 -2.87 6.65
CA GLY A 50 -9.38 -3.98 7.61
C GLY A 50 -8.78 -5.29 7.11
N MET A 51 -7.75 -5.21 6.27
CA MET A 51 -7.05 -6.37 5.72
C MET A 51 -6.53 -7.29 6.82
N ASP A 52 -6.70 -8.59 6.61
CA ASP A 52 -6.10 -9.63 7.43
C ASP A 52 -4.62 -9.79 7.05
N LEU A 53 -3.72 -9.31 7.90
CA LEU A 53 -2.29 -9.30 7.64
C LEU A 53 -1.70 -10.72 7.47
N VAL A 54 -2.26 -11.71 8.17
CA VAL A 54 -1.81 -13.11 8.04
C VAL A 54 -2.17 -13.66 6.66
N ARG A 55 -3.42 -13.43 6.23
CA ARG A 55 -3.87 -13.79 4.88
C ARG A 55 -3.09 -13.06 3.80
N CYS A 56 -2.68 -11.82 4.08
CA CYS A 56 -1.82 -11.08 3.16
C CYS A 56 -0.46 -11.77 2.96
N LEU A 57 0.17 -12.27 4.03
CA LEU A 57 1.44 -12.98 3.91
C LEU A 57 1.34 -14.25 3.07
N SER A 58 0.26 -15.03 3.22
CA SER A 58 0.07 -16.23 2.39
C SER A 58 -0.15 -15.88 0.91
N LEU A 59 -0.81 -14.75 0.63
CA LEU A 59 -0.97 -14.23 -0.73
C LEU A 59 0.35 -13.72 -1.30
N VAL A 60 1.21 -13.09 -0.48
CA VAL A 60 2.58 -12.72 -0.87
C VAL A 60 3.36 -13.97 -1.28
N ASP A 61 3.33 -15.02 -0.46
CA ASP A 61 4.04 -16.27 -0.75
C ASP A 61 3.54 -16.91 -2.05
N SER A 62 2.22 -16.99 -2.22
CA SER A 62 1.61 -17.51 -3.45
C SER A 62 1.99 -16.69 -4.69
N THR A 63 2.03 -15.36 -4.57
CA THR A 63 2.44 -14.45 -5.66
C THR A 63 3.91 -14.66 -6.03
N VAL A 64 4.79 -14.82 -5.03
CA VAL A 64 6.21 -15.11 -5.25
C VAL A 64 6.39 -16.46 -5.93
N THR A 65 5.65 -17.50 -5.52
CA THR A 65 5.70 -18.82 -6.18
C THR A 65 5.34 -18.71 -7.65
N VAL A 66 4.22 -18.04 -7.99
CA VAL A 66 3.81 -17.85 -9.40
C VAL A 66 4.88 -17.10 -10.20
N LEU A 67 5.49 -16.05 -9.62
CA LEU A 67 6.57 -15.31 -10.29
C LEU A 67 7.84 -16.16 -10.48
N GLN A 68 8.15 -17.04 -9.52
CA GLN A 68 9.26 -17.99 -9.64
C GLN A 68 8.98 -19.06 -10.72
N ASP A 69 7.75 -19.54 -10.81
CA ASP A 69 7.34 -20.49 -11.85
C ASP A 69 7.39 -19.85 -13.26
N MET A 70 7.03 -18.57 -13.36
CA MET A 70 7.22 -17.80 -14.61
C MET A 70 8.70 -17.60 -14.93
N ARG A 71 9.56 -17.51 -13.91
CA ARG A 71 11.00 -17.33 -14.06
C ARG A 71 11.71 -18.61 -14.49
N THR A 72 11.25 -19.78 -14.03
CA THR A 72 11.75 -21.10 -14.47
C THR A 72 11.24 -21.45 -15.86
N ASN A 73 9.98 -21.12 -16.18
CA ASN A 73 9.39 -21.29 -17.51
C ASN A 73 9.50 -20.03 -18.39
N SER A 74 10.61 -19.29 -18.27
CA SER A 74 10.73 -17.97 -18.90
C SER A 74 10.70 -18.01 -20.42
N ASP A 75 11.03 -19.14 -21.03
CA ASP A 75 11.03 -19.30 -22.49
C ASP A 75 9.60 -19.30 -23.04
N THR A 76 8.74 -20.19 -22.55
CA THR A 76 7.35 -20.33 -23.01
C THR A 76 6.50 -19.10 -22.65
N GLU A 77 6.69 -18.54 -21.45
CA GLU A 77 5.98 -17.33 -21.03
C GLU A 77 6.37 -16.12 -21.88
N PHE A 78 7.66 -16.01 -22.26
CA PHE A 78 8.11 -14.90 -23.09
C PHE A 78 7.71 -15.06 -24.56
N GLU A 79 7.69 -16.28 -25.09
CA GLU A 79 7.17 -16.55 -26.45
C GLU A 79 5.71 -16.09 -26.58
N ASN A 80 4.84 -16.49 -25.64
CA ASN A 80 3.44 -16.05 -25.61
C ASN A 80 3.32 -14.52 -25.52
N LEU A 81 4.16 -13.89 -24.70
CA LEU A 81 4.19 -12.44 -24.55
C LEU A 81 4.63 -11.74 -25.84
N MET A 82 5.58 -12.31 -26.56
CA MET A 82 6.08 -11.76 -27.81
C MET A 82 5.04 -11.86 -28.93
N VAL A 83 4.25 -12.94 -28.98
CA VAL A 83 3.12 -13.06 -29.92
C VAL A 83 2.12 -11.90 -29.69
N ASP A 84 1.77 -11.62 -28.44
CA ASP A 84 0.91 -10.48 -28.10
C ASP A 84 1.55 -9.13 -28.50
N ALA A 85 2.84 -8.96 -28.22
CA ALA A 85 3.57 -7.72 -28.50
C ALA A 85 3.71 -7.46 -30.02
N THR A 86 3.99 -8.49 -30.81
CA THR A 86 4.09 -8.40 -32.27
C THR A 86 2.74 -8.14 -32.92
N ALA A 87 1.66 -8.76 -32.43
CA ALA A 87 0.29 -8.48 -32.87
C ALA A 87 -0.11 -7.01 -32.60
N MET A 88 0.32 -6.46 -31.46
CA MET A 88 0.11 -5.04 -31.16
C MET A 88 0.98 -4.13 -32.04
N ALA A 89 2.25 -4.46 -32.24
CA ALA A 89 3.18 -3.71 -33.09
C ALA A 89 2.68 -3.63 -34.54
N ALA A 90 2.11 -4.72 -35.07
CA ALA A 90 1.53 -4.77 -36.41
C ALA A 90 0.39 -3.74 -36.60
N LYS A 91 -0.47 -3.53 -35.59
CA LYS A 91 -1.55 -2.54 -35.64
C LYS A 91 -1.04 -1.10 -35.80
N PHE A 92 0.11 -0.81 -35.21
CA PHE A 92 0.74 0.50 -35.24
C PHE A 92 1.85 0.61 -36.29
N LYS A 93 2.07 -0.44 -37.10
CA LYS A 93 3.15 -0.53 -38.11
C LYS A 93 4.54 -0.28 -37.50
N ILE A 94 4.75 -0.78 -36.28
CA ILE A 94 6.01 -0.67 -35.53
C ILE A 94 6.83 -1.94 -35.76
N GLU A 95 8.12 -1.78 -36.04
CA GLU A 95 9.05 -2.89 -36.22
C GLU A 95 9.83 -3.14 -34.91
N ILE A 96 9.72 -4.35 -34.35
CA ILE A 96 10.45 -4.71 -33.12
C ILE A 96 11.86 -5.17 -33.50
N LYS A 97 12.84 -4.29 -33.34
CA LYS A 97 14.26 -4.58 -33.60
C LYS A 97 15.04 -4.72 -32.30
N LYS A 98 16.17 -5.42 -32.40
CA LYS A 98 17.22 -5.41 -31.38
C LYS A 98 17.85 -4.00 -31.32
N PRO A 99 18.06 -3.43 -30.13
CA PRO A 99 18.78 -2.16 -29.98
C PRO A 99 20.20 -2.27 -30.55
N ARG A 100 20.78 -1.16 -31.02
CA ARG A 100 22.19 -1.14 -31.46
C ARG A 100 23.09 -1.42 -30.25
N LEU A 101 23.76 -2.57 -30.24
CA LEU A 101 24.74 -2.90 -29.22
C LEU A 101 26.14 -2.42 -29.62
N PRO A 102 26.91 -1.81 -28.70
CA PRO A 102 28.32 -1.54 -28.94
C PRO A 102 29.10 -2.86 -29.03
N SER A 103 29.96 -2.98 -30.05
CA SER A 103 30.75 -4.18 -30.37
C SER A 103 31.66 -4.68 -29.22
N ARG A 104 31.84 -3.91 -28.15
CA ARG A 104 32.69 -4.23 -26.99
C ARG A 104 31.91 -4.18 -25.68
N ALA A 105 30.98 -5.12 -25.49
CA ALA A 105 30.39 -5.37 -24.17
C ALA A 105 30.91 -6.71 -23.62
N ALA A 106 32.24 -6.83 -23.46
CA ALA A 106 32.90 -8.07 -23.03
C ALA A 106 32.73 -8.42 -21.53
N HIS A 107 32.23 -7.49 -20.71
CA HIS A 107 32.12 -7.66 -19.24
C HIS A 107 30.70 -7.76 -18.71
N ARG A 108 29.68 -7.67 -19.55
CA ARG A 108 28.33 -8.09 -19.19
C ARG A 108 28.14 -9.47 -19.82
N SER A 109 27.53 -10.40 -19.09
CA SER A 109 26.97 -11.64 -19.63
C SER A 109 25.79 -11.33 -20.56
N THR A 110 25.99 -10.43 -21.51
CA THR A 110 25.02 -10.05 -22.53
C THR A 110 25.24 -11.01 -23.67
N ALA A 111 24.30 -11.94 -23.80
CA ALA A 111 23.89 -12.58 -25.04
C ALA A 111 24.79 -12.30 -26.25
N ALA A 112 25.49 -13.34 -26.70
CA ALA A 112 26.30 -13.35 -27.90
C ALA A 112 25.65 -12.59 -29.08
N ALA A 113 26.51 -12.02 -29.92
CA ALA A 113 26.15 -11.14 -31.05
C ALA A 113 25.03 -11.69 -31.96
N ASP A 114 24.80 -13.00 -31.98
CA ASP A 114 23.92 -13.72 -32.91
C ASP A 114 22.49 -14.04 -32.41
N GLN A 115 22.05 -13.49 -31.27
CA GLN A 115 20.70 -13.78 -30.75
C GLN A 115 19.59 -12.96 -31.42
N THR A 116 18.46 -13.63 -31.70
CA THR A 116 17.19 -13.06 -32.20
C THR A 116 16.69 -11.92 -31.30
N PRO A 117 15.86 -10.98 -31.80
CA PRO A 117 15.26 -9.93 -30.97
C PRO A 117 14.55 -10.48 -29.74
N GLU A 118 13.90 -11.64 -29.88
CA GLU A 118 13.19 -12.34 -28.80
C GLU A 118 14.12 -12.76 -27.67
N ALA A 119 15.20 -13.49 -28.00
CA ALA A 119 16.17 -13.92 -27.01
C ALA A 119 16.84 -12.71 -26.31
N TYR A 120 17.08 -11.62 -27.05
CA TYR A 120 17.61 -10.39 -26.47
C TYR A 120 16.68 -9.79 -25.41
N TYR A 121 15.40 -9.58 -25.72
CA TYR A 121 14.44 -8.97 -24.79
C TYR A 121 14.09 -9.90 -23.62
N ARG A 122 14.10 -11.21 -23.83
CA ARG A 122 13.93 -12.19 -22.74
C ARG A 122 15.02 -12.02 -21.68
N VAL A 123 16.29 -12.03 -22.10
CA VAL A 123 17.45 -11.98 -21.20
C VAL A 123 17.66 -10.61 -20.58
N ASN A 124 17.44 -9.53 -21.33
CA ASN A 124 17.78 -8.18 -20.88
C ASN A 124 16.60 -7.39 -20.31
N THR A 125 15.36 -7.82 -20.56
CA THR A 125 14.16 -7.09 -20.11
C THR A 125 13.28 -7.96 -19.23
N PHE A 126 12.80 -9.11 -19.73
CA PHE A 126 11.81 -9.91 -19.01
C PHE A 126 12.37 -10.57 -17.75
N VAL A 127 13.49 -11.29 -17.88
CA VAL A 127 14.14 -11.97 -16.75
C VAL A 127 14.59 -10.98 -15.65
N PRO A 128 15.29 -9.87 -15.97
CA PRO A 128 15.67 -8.88 -14.96
C PRO A 128 14.46 -8.20 -14.31
N ALA A 129 13.37 -7.98 -15.06
CA ALA A 129 12.14 -7.41 -14.49
C ALA A 129 11.47 -8.38 -13.50
N LEU A 130 11.41 -9.67 -13.82
CA LEU A 130 10.93 -10.72 -12.89
C LEU A 130 11.79 -10.77 -11.63
N ASP A 131 13.11 -10.86 -11.79
CA ASP A 131 14.06 -10.95 -10.68
C ASP A 131 13.97 -9.72 -9.77
N ALA A 132 13.85 -8.52 -10.35
CA ALA A 132 13.65 -7.28 -9.61
C ALA A 132 12.33 -7.27 -8.83
N VAL A 133 11.21 -7.67 -9.44
CA VAL A 133 9.90 -7.72 -8.76
C VAL A 133 9.93 -8.74 -7.62
N ILE A 134 10.46 -9.94 -7.84
CA ILE A 134 10.59 -10.97 -6.80
C ILE A 134 11.45 -10.45 -5.64
N SER A 135 12.60 -9.84 -5.95
CA SER A 135 13.49 -9.29 -4.93
C SER A 135 12.83 -8.17 -4.12
N ASN A 136 12.15 -7.24 -4.78
CA ASN A 136 11.45 -6.14 -4.12
C ASN A 136 10.33 -6.63 -3.20
N ILE A 137 9.57 -7.66 -3.61
CA ILE A 137 8.52 -8.25 -2.77
C ILE A 137 9.15 -8.91 -1.54
N ARG A 138 10.25 -9.64 -1.71
CA ARG A 138 10.95 -10.32 -0.60
C ARG A 138 11.57 -9.35 0.38
N ASP A 139 12.18 -8.27 -0.12
CA ASP A 139 12.77 -7.23 0.72
C ASP A 139 11.68 -6.50 1.52
N ARG A 140 10.61 -6.08 0.84
CA ARG A 140 9.46 -5.43 1.48
C ARG A 140 8.79 -6.29 2.54
N PHE A 141 8.50 -7.55 2.21
CA PHE A 141 7.90 -8.53 3.14
C PHE A 141 8.96 -9.46 3.73
N GLY A 142 10.09 -8.87 4.15
CA GLY A 142 11.18 -9.58 4.80
C GLY A 142 10.81 -10.08 6.20
N VAL A 143 11.81 -10.65 6.88
CA VAL A 143 11.65 -11.29 8.19
C VAL A 143 10.98 -10.34 9.20
N HIS A 144 11.46 -9.09 9.30
CA HIS A 144 10.93 -8.13 10.26
C HIS A 144 9.45 -7.79 10.02
N GLN A 145 9.04 -7.55 8.78
CA GLN A 145 7.63 -7.25 8.47
C GLN A 145 6.73 -8.46 8.75
N ARG A 146 7.18 -9.66 8.37
CA ARG A 146 6.45 -10.90 8.63
C ARG A 146 6.24 -11.13 10.12
N THR A 147 7.29 -10.97 10.92
CA THR A 147 7.21 -11.09 12.38
C THR A 147 6.30 -10.02 12.97
N ALA A 148 6.38 -8.77 12.51
CA ALA A 148 5.50 -7.71 12.96
C ALA A 148 4.01 -7.98 12.64
N PHE A 149 3.72 -8.55 11.47
CA PHE A 149 2.35 -8.88 11.04
C PHE A 149 1.73 -10.00 11.86
N LEU A 150 2.52 -10.86 12.50
CA LEU A 150 2.00 -11.84 13.46
C LEU A 150 1.34 -11.18 14.67
N LEU A 151 1.60 -9.90 14.98
CA LEU A 151 0.82 -9.17 16.00
C LEU A 151 -0.68 -9.11 15.66
N SER A 152 -1.08 -9.24 14.39
CA SER A 152 -2.49 -9.37 14.01
C SER A 152 -3.18 -10.62 14.58
N ARG A 153 -2.43 -11.58 15.11
CA ARG A 153 -2.96 -12.71 15.89
C ARG A 153 -3.54 -12.29 17.24
N LEU A 154 -3.18 -11.11 17.76
CA LEU A 154 -3.79 -10.52 18.95
C LEU A 154 -5.22 -10.04 18.70
N LEU A 155 -5.61 -9.87 17.42
CA LEU A 155 -6.96 -9.48 17.06
C LEU A 155 -7.93 -10.61 17.45
N PRO A 156 -9.12 -10.27 17.98
CA PRO A 156 -10.05 -11.27 18.49
C PRO A 156 -10.47 -12.36 17.50
N LYS A 157 -10.49 -12.03 16.20
CA LYS A 157 -10.76 -12.99 15.11
C LYS A 157 -9.74 -14.13 15.08
N ASN A 158 -8.48 -13.83 15.39
CA ASN A 158 -7.34 -14.71 15.20
C ASN A 158 -6.79 -15.27 16.52
N VAL A 159 -7.08 -14.61 17.65
CA VAL A 159 -6.50 -14.96 18.97
C VAL A 159 -6.87 -16.37 19.43
N ARG A 160 -8.02 -16.89 18.96
CA ARG A 160 -8.51 -18.23 19.31
C ARG A 160 -7.60 -19.35 18.79
N ASP A 161 -7.02 -19.15 17.61
CA ASP A 161 -6.16 -20.13 16.94
C ASP A 161 -4.66 -19.86 17.19
N SER A 162 -4.35 -18.87 18.03
CA SER A 162 -2.99 -18.40 18.23
C SER A 162 -2.30 -19.15 19.34
N THR A 163 -1.14 -19.75 19.05
CA THR A 163 -0.30 -20.38 20.07
C THR A 163 0.81 -19.44 20.54
N TRP A 164 1.25 -19.62 21.78
CA TRP A 164 2.37 -18.86 22.34
C TRP A 164 3.63 -18.99 21.47
N GLU A 165 3.93 -20.19 20.98
CA GLU A 165 5.12 -20.49 20.16
C GLU A 165 5.19 -19.64 18.87
N GLN A 166 4.03 -19.32 18.27
CA GLN A 166 3.95 -18.47 17.09
C GLN A 166 4.21 -17.00 17.40
N LEU A 167 3.87 -16.56 18.62
CA LEU A 167 3.92 -15.15 19.04
C LEU A 167 5.18 -14.80 19.83
N GLU A 168 5.83 -15.79 20.44
CA GLU A 168 7.06 -15.61 21.22
C GLU A 168 8.17 -14.87 20.45
N PRO A 169 8.48 -15.18 19.18
CA PRO A 169 9.51 -14.46 18.43
C PRO A 169 9.18 -12.97 18.27
N VAL A 170 7.90 -12.66 18.08
CA VAL A 170 7.39 -11.30 17.92
C VAL A 170 7.57 -10.53 19.23
N PHE A 171 7.19 -11.16 20.33
CA PHE A 171 7.28 -10.56 21.64
C PHE A 171 8.72 -10.32 22.08
N ARG A 172 9.63 -11.24 21.74
CA ARG A 172 11.07 -11.02 21.95
C ARG A 172 11.59 -9.83 21.15
N GLN A 173 11.15 -9.66 19.91
CA GLN A 173 11.55 -8.53 19.07
C GLN A 173 11.11 -7.18 19.67
N TYR A 174 9.93 -7.12 20.28
CA TYR A 174 9.40 -5.88 20.89
C TYR A 174 9.61 -5.79 22.41
N ALA A 175 10.33 -6.74 23.03
CA ALA A 175 10.47 -6.80 24.49
C ALA A 175 11.08 -5.53 25.09
N SER A 176 12.09 -4.96 24.43
CA SER A 176 12.72 -3.70 24.86
C SER A 176 11.79 -2.50 24.81
N LEU A 177 10.87 -2.46 23.84
CA LEU A 177 9.87 -1.39 23.68
C LEU A 177 8.74 -1.53 24.70
N ILE A 178 8.36 -2.76 25.03
CA ILE A 178 7.26 -3.04 25.94
C ILE A 178 7.72 -2.93 27.39
N GLY A 179 8.96 -3.29 27.72
CA GLY A 179 9.49 -3.22 29.09
C GLY A 179 8.75 -4.14 30.08
N ILE A 180 8.21 -5.27 29.61
CA ILE A 180 7.46 -6.24 30.41
C ILE A 180 8.10 -7.63 30.23
N CYS A 181 8.10 -8.44 31.28
CA CYS A 181 8.67 -9.79 31.24
C CYS A 181 7.82 -10.74 30.36
N THR A 182 8.49 -11.72 29.74
CA THR A 182 7.84 -12.69 28.84
C THR A 182 6.77 -13.53 29.53
N GLU A 183 6.98 -13.87 30.81
CA GLU A 183 6.02 -14.67 31.59
C GLU A 183 4.72 -13.92 31.86
N GLN A 184 4.79 -12.61 32.17
CA GLN A 184 3.60 -11.78 32.34
C GLN A 184 2.83 -11.65 31.02
N LEU A 185 3.53 -11.44 29.91
CA LEU A 185 2.88 -11.38 28.60
C LEU A 185 2.22 -12.71 28.22
N ARG A 186 2.85 -13.84 28.58
CA ARG A 186 2.29 -15.18 28.36
C ARG A 186 1.02 -15.41 29.16
N SER A 187 0.98 -14.99 30.42
CA SER A 187 -0.22 -15.10 31.25
C SER A 187 -1.33 -14.16 30.78
N GLU A 188 -0.99 -12.90 30.44
CA GLU A 188 -1.93 -11.95 29.84
C GLU A 188 -2.55 -12.50 28.55
N LEU A 189 -1.74 -13.08 27.65
CA LEU A 189 -2.23 -13.66 26.40
C LEU A 189 -3.24 -14.80 26.63
N ARG A 190 -3.00 -15.66 27.61
CA ARG A 190 -3.93 -16.75 27.95
C ARG A 190 -5.28 -16.22 28.42
N VAL A 191 -5.27 -15.23 29.32
CA VAL A 191 -6.49 -14.60 29.82
C VAL A 191 -7.21 -13.85 28.70
N TRP A 192 -6.46 -13.15 27.84
CA TRP A 192 -6.98 -12.45 26.68
C TRP A 192 -7.66 -13.41 25.69
N ALA A 193 -7.02 -14.51 25.34
CA ALA A 193 -7.61 -15.53 24.47
C ALA A 193 -8.89 -16.13 25.07
N ALA A 194 -8.91 -16.39 26.39
CA ALA A 194 -10.10 -16.87 27.09
C ALA A 194 -11.23 -15.82 27.11
N MET A 195 -10.91 -14.54 27.33
CA MET A 195 -11.86 -13.42 27.30
C MET A 195 -12.60 -13.35 25.97
N TRP A 196 -11.89 -13.44 24.84
CA TRP A 196 -12.49 -13.41 23.51
C TRP A 196 -13.17 -14.72 23.11
N SER A 197 -12.79 -15.85 23.72
CA SER A 197 -13.44 -17.15 23.48
C SER A 197 -14.77 -17.27 24.23
N ASN A 198 -14.85 -16.71 25.43
CA ASN A 198 -16.02 -16.79 26.31
C ASN A 198 -17.04 -15.66 26.06
N ARG A 199 -16.81 -14.78 25.07
CA ARG A 199 -17.71 -13.67 24.76
C ARG A 199 -19.09 -14.20 24.33
N PRO A 200 -20.20 -13.74 24.95
CA PRO A 200 -21.54 -14.17 24.56
C PRO A 200 -21.89 -13.71 23.14
N LYS A 201 -22.61 -14.55 22.40
CA LYS A 201 -23.01 -14.29 20.99
C LYS A 201 -23.95 -13.08 20.82
N THR A 202 -24.46 -12.53 21.92
CA THR A 202 -25.41 -11.41 21.98
C THR A 202 -24.74 -10.03 21.94
N GLU A 203 -23.41 -9.96 22.10
CA GLU A 203 -22.64 -8.71 22.06
C GLU A 203 -22.33 -8.26 20.62
N PRO A 204 -22.07 -6.95 20.40
CA PRO A 204 -21.80 -6.39 19.07
C PRO A 204 -20.63 -7.08 18.36
N GLU A 205 -20.59 -6.92 17.02
CA GLU A 205 -19.56 -7.50 16.16
C GLU A 205 -18.16 -7.27 16.72
N VAL A 206 -17.38 -8.36 16.70
CA VAL A 206 -16.01 -8.40 17.19
C VAL A 206 -15.14 -7.42 16.39
N PRO A 207 -14.31 -6.58 17.04
CA PRO A 207 -13.51 -5.61 16.31
C PRO A 207 -12.50 -6.32 15.40
N LEU A 208 -12.58 -5.98 14.11
CA LEU A 208 -11.72 -6.54 13.06
C LEU A 208 -10.38 -5.79 12.91
N THR A 209 -10.26 -4.61 13.52
CA THR A 209 -9.12 -3.71 13.35
C THR A 209 -8.33 -3.55 14.65
N ALA A 210 -7.03 -3.32 14.54
CA ALA A 210 -6.16 -3.08 15.70
C ALA A 210 -6.63 -1.90 16.56
N ILE A 211 -7.14 -0.83 15.94
CA ILE A 211 -7.68 0.34 16.64
C ILE A 211 -8.96 -0.02 17.39
N GLY A 212 -9.88 -0.77 16.76
CA GLY A 212 -11.09 -1.25 17.43
C GLY A 212 -10.76 -2.13 18.64
N THR A 213 -9.84 -3.08 18.47
CA THR A 213 -9.38 -3.95 19.56
C THR A 213 -8.68 -3.16 20.66
N LEU A 214 -7.91 -2.13 20.31
CA LEU A 214 -7.24 -1.26 21.28
C LEU A 214 -8.23 -0.49 22.16
N ASN A 215 -9.36 -0.04 21.60
CA ASN A 215 -10.40 0.67 22.35
C ASN A 215 -11.11 -0.24 23.38
N GLU A 216 -11.23 -1.53 23.08
CA GLU A 216 -11.79 -2.53 24.02
C GLU A 216 -10.74 -3.05 25.01
N CYS A 217 -9.45 -2.82 24.74
CA CYS A 217 -8.34 -3.28 25.58
C CYS A 217 -8.02 -2.28 26.70
N SER A 218 -8.47 -2.59 27.92
CA SER A 218 -8.09 -1.83 29.12
C SER A 218 -6.58 -1.92 29.39
N GLN A 219 -5.90 -0.77 29.39
CA GLN A 219 -4.46 -0.67 29.69
C GLN A 219 -4.11 -1.17 31.09
N CYS A 220 -5.02 -1.03 32.06
CA CYS A 220 -4.77 -1.49 33.44
C CYS A 220 -4.84 -3.02 33.57
N THR A 221 -5.70 -3.65 32.76
CA THR A 221 -5.94 -5.10 32.82
C THR A 221 -4.96 -5.89 31.96
N PHE A 222 -4.61 -5.37 30.79
CA PHE A 222 -3.71 -6.02 29.83
C PHE A 222 -2.62 -5.06 29.35
N PRO A 223 -1.71 -4.61 30.24
CA PRO A 223 -0.71 -3.59 29.90
C PRO A 223 0.24 -4.02 28.78
N ALA A 224 0.59 -5.31 28.67
CA ALA A 224 1.50 -5.79 27.63
C ALA A 224 0.80 -5.89 26.26
N ILE A 225 -0.40 -6.47 26.25
CA ILE A 225 -1.22 -6.58 25.02
C ILE A 225 -1.62 -5.20 24.52
N HIS A 226 -1.97 -4.28 25.41
CA HIS A 226 -2.31 -2.90 25.03
C HIS A 226 -1.13 -2.21 24.32
N ARG A 227 0.10 -2.35 24.84
CA ARG A 227 1.30 -1.80 24.16
C ARG A 227 1.52 -2.45 22.79
N LEU A 228 1.36 -3.77 22.68
CA LEU A 228 1.52 -4.50 21.43
C LEU A 228 0.46 -4.13 20.38
N LEU A 229 -0.80 -3.93 20.80
CA LEU A 229 -1.87 -3.44 19.93
C LEU A 229 -1.59 -2.02 19.44
N ARG A 230 -0.98 -1.16 20.27
CA ARG A 230 -0.51 0.17 19.84
C ARG A 230 0.59 0.06 18.79
N VAL A 231 1.55 -0.84 18.96
CA VAL A 231 2.56 -1.12 17.94
C VAL A 231 1.87 -1.54 16.65
N LEU A 232 0.97 -2.53 16.71
CA LEU A 232 0.22 -3.01 15.55
C LEU A 232 -0.58 -1.90 14.85
N ALA A 233 -1.20 -0.99 15.60
CA ALA A 233 -1.98 0.11 15.05
C ALA A 233 -1.13 1.16 14.31
N VAL A 234 0.16 1.26 14.63
CA VAL A 234 1.10 2.22 14.02
C VAL A 234 1.99 1.55 12.97
N LEU A 235 2.01 0.21 12.90
CA LEU A 235 2.77 -0.51 11.89
C LEU A 235 2.29 -0.12 10.48
N PRO A 236 3.17 0.42 9.62
CA PRO A 236 2.81 0.70 8.24
C PRO A 236 2.74 -0.62 7.47
N ALA A 237 1.57 -1.28 7.50
CA ALA A 237 1.33 -2.45 6.68
C ALA A 237 1.34 -2.06 5.19
N THR A 238 0.72 -0.92 4.86
CA THR A 238 0.71 -0.35 3.51
C THR A 238 0.69 1.17 3.51
N THR A 239 1.20 1.77 2.43
CA THR A 239 1.09 3.21 2.13
C THR A 239 -0.29 3.59 1.60
N ALA A 240 -1.22 2.63 1.46
CA ALA A 240 -2.49 2.83 0.77
C ALA A 240 -3.36 3.93 1.41
N GLU A 241 -3.34 4.08 2.74
CA GLU A 241 -4.06 5.18 3.38
C GLU A 241 -3.43 6.54 3.09
N ALA A 242 -2.10 6.66 3.18
CA ALA A 242 -1.37 7.87 2.81
C ALA A 242 -1.60 8.21 1.32
N GLU A 243 -1.54 7.22 0.42
CA GLU A 243 -1.79 7.40 -1.01
C GLU A 243 -3.24 7.83 -1.30
N ARG A 244 -4.22 7.30 -0.54
CA ARG A 244 -5.62 7.78 -0.62
C ARG A 244 -5.74 9.23 -0.17
N LEU A 245 -5.02 9.63 0.89
CA LEU A 245 -4.96 11.03 1.32
C LEU A 245 -4.33 11.90 0.23
N PHE A 246 -3.17 11.53 -0.32
CA PHE A 246 -2.52 12.26 -1.40
C PHE A 246 -3.38 12.31 -2.67
N SER A 247 -4.10 11.24 -3.01
CA SER A 247 -5.05 11.25 -4.12
C SER A 247 -6.16 12.29 -3.92
N LYS A 248 -6.67 12.42 -2.68
CA LYS A 248 -7.60 13.50 -2.34
C LYS A 248 -6.95 14.87 -2.46
N VAL A 249 -5.72 15.03 -1.98
CA VAL A 249 -4.93 16.27 -2.10
C VAL A 249 -4.77 16.66 -3.56
N THR A 250 -4.29 15.77 -4.43
CA THR A 250 -4.09 16.02 -5.86
C THR A 250 -5.39 16.39 -6.58
N ARG A 251 -6.53 15.79 -6.18
CA ARG A 251 -7.84 16.17 -6.71
C ARG A 251 -8.26 17.58 -6.29
N THR A 252 -7.87 18.01 -5.09
CA THR A 252 -8.15 19.35 -4.56
C THR A 252 -7.21 20.39 -5.16
N LEU A 253 -5.94 20.03 -5.32
CA LEU A 253 -4.86 20.83 -5.88
C LEU A 253 -4.76 20.59 -7.39
N THR A 254 -5.67 21.20 -8.14
CA THR A 254 -5.61 21.19 -9.61
C THR A 254 -4.71 22.31 -10.12
N ALA A 255 -4.19 22.19 -11.36
CA ALA A 255 -3.36 23.22 -11.99
C ALA A 255 -4.06 24.60 -12.07
N LEU A 256 -5.39 24.62 -12.12
CA LEU A 256 -6.22 25.84 -12.09
C LEU A 256 -6.39 26.45 -10.68
N ARG A 257 -5.93 25.75 -9.63
CA ARG A 257 -6.04 26.13 -8.22
C ARG A 257 -4.67 26.21 -7.51
N SER A 258 -3.60 26.39 -8.27
CA SER A 258 -2.22 26.43 -7.76
C SER A 258 -1.88 27.65 -6.90
N THR A 259 -2.77 28.66 -6.83
CA THR A 259 -2.57 29.90 -6.07
C THR A 259 -3.21 29.89 -4.67
N MET A 260 -3.69 28.74 -4.18
CA MET A 260 -4.25 28.67 -2.81
C MET A 260 -3.15 28.67 -1.75
N THR A 261 -3.44 29.25 -0.58
CA THR A 261 -2.56 29.17 0.59
C THR A 261 -2.55 27.78 1.19
N GLU A 262 -1.47 27.42 1.87
CA GLU A 262 -1.29 26.12 2.52
C GLU A 262 -2.40 25.83 3.54
N ASP A 263 -2.73 26.81 4.40
CA ASP A 263 -3.83 26.71 5.37
C ASP A 263 -5.18 26.35 4.72
N ARG A 264 -5.45 26.92 3.53
CA ARG A 264 -6.70 26.65 2.81
C ARG A 264 -6.69 25.26 2.21
N LEU A 265 -5.55 24.81 1.68
CA LEU A 265 -5.39 23.46 1.17
C LEU A 265 -5.61 22.44 2.29
N GLU A 266 -4.95 22.63 3.43
CA GLU A 266 -5.07 21.75 4.59
C GLU A 266 -6.52 21.64 5.05
N ALA A 267 -7.20 22.78 5.23
CA ALA A 267 -8.61 22.81 5.62
C ALA A 267 -9.50 22.07 4.60
N LEU A 268 -9.32 22.29 3.30
CA LEU A 268 -10.11 21.61 2.26
C LEU A 268 -9.86 20.10 2.22
N VAL A 269 -8.60 19.68 2.40
CA VAL A 269 -8.23 18.27 2.47
C VAL A 269 -8.86 17.63 3.71
N LEU A 270 -8.79 18.27 4.88
CA LEU A 270 -9.45 17.79 6.10
C LEU A 270 -10.96 17.62 5.92
N LEU A 271 -11.63 18.59 5.30
CA LEU A 271 -13.07 18.48 4.96
C LEU A 271 -13.35 17.29 4.03
N GLN A 272 -12.48 17.01 3.07
CA GLN A 272 -12.64 15.91 2.12
C GLN A 272 -12.26 14.54 2.72
N VAL A 273 -11.40 14.52 3.72
CA VAL A 273 -11.06 13.32 4.49
C VAL A 273 -12.20 12.95 5.43
N HIS A 274 -12.74 13.91 6.16
CA HIS A 274 -13.76 13.72 7.19
C HIS A 274 -15.17 14.13 6.73
N ARG A 275 -15.49 13.96 5.45
CA ARG A 275 -16.79 14.34 4.88
C ARG A 275 -17.97 13.76 5.67
N ASP A 276 -17.80 12.54 6.18
CA ASP A 276 -18.81 11.77 6.91
C ASP A 276 -19.07 12.32 8.34
N ARG A 277 -18.17 13.17 8.84
CA ARG A 277 -18.24 13.79 10.19
C ARG A 277 -18.47 15.30 10.12
N LEU A 278 -18.76 15.83 8.93
CA LEU A 278 -19.01 17.27 8.79
C LEU A 278 -20.39 17.63 9.31
N PRO A 279 -20.52 18.75 10.05
CA PRO A 279 -21.83 19.29 10.40
C PRO A 279 -22.64 19.60 9.15
N SER A 280 -23.96 19.53 9.25
CA SER A 280 -24.84 19.86 8.14
C SER A 280 -24.62 21.30 7.70
N THR A 281 -24.80 21.59 6.40
CA THR A 281 -24.59 22.95 5.87
C THR A 281 -25.41 24.00 6.62
N GLY A 282 -26.62 23.64 7.07
CA GLY A 282 -27.47 24.48 7.92
C GLY A 282 -26.81 24.83 9.25
N GLN A 283 -26.28 23.84 9.97
CA GLN A 283 -25.57 24.08 11.24
C GLN A 283 -24.34 24.97 11.06
N VAL A 284 -23.65 24.88 9.93
CA VAL A 284 -22.51 25.75 9.63
C VAL A 284 -22.97 27.19 9.39
N VAL A 285 -24.07 27.38 8.66
CA VAL A 285 -24.66 28.69 8.39
C VAL A 285 -25.20 29.32 9.67
N ASP A 286 -25.90 28.56 10.51
CA ASP A 286 -26.44 29.03 11.78
C ASP A 286 -25.32 29.43 12.75
N ARG A 287 -24.26 28.63 12.82
CA ARG A 287 -23.07 28.95 13.62
C ARG A 287 -22.32 30.17 13.08
N PHE A 288 -22.27 30.35 11.76
CA PHE A 288 -21.70 31.55 11.16
C PHE A 288 -22.52 32.80 11.47
N ALA A 289 -23.84 32.71 11.30
CA ALA A 289 -24.77 33.78 11.63
C ALA A 289 -24.67 34.17 13.11
N ALA A 290 -24.50 33.20 14.00
CA ALA A 290 -24.31 33.43 15.44
C ALA A 290 -22.96 34.07 15.80
N CYS A 291 -21.90 33.85 15.02
CA CYS A 291 -20.58 34.44 15.28
C CYS A 291 -20.50 35.95 14.96
N GLY A 292 -21.47 36.51 14.22
CA GLY A 292 -21.53 37.95 13.91
C GLY A 292 -20.36 38.52 13.11
N SER A 293 -19.36 37.71 12.75
CA SER A 293 -18.17 38.11 12.01
C SER A 293 -18.41 37.99 10.50
N ARG A 294 -17.81 38.89 9.71
CA ARG A 294 -17.85 38.79 8.24
C ARG A 294 -16.97 37.66 7.68
N ARG A 295 -16.21 36.94 8.53
CA ARG A 295 -15.28 35.86 8.15
C ARG A 295 -15.41 34.67 9.11
N LEU A 296 -15.51 33.46 8.54
CA LEU A 296 -15.54 32.18 9.24
C LEU A 296 -14.13 31.74 9.62
N ASP A 297 -13.83 31.67 10.91
CA ASP A 297 -12.70 30.90 11.44
C ASP A 297 -13.19 29.50 11.82
N CYS A 298 -13.00 28.54 10.91
CA CYS A 298 -13.32 27.13 11.15
C CYS A 298 -12.25 26.49 12.03
N ARG A 299 -12.22 26.80 13.33
CA ARG A 299 -11.47 26.01 14.31
C ARG A 299 -12.25 24.71 14.57
N LEU A 300 -11.82 23.62 13.94
CA LEU A 300 -12.33 22.28 14.27
C LEU A 300 -11.95 21.99 15.74
N PRO A 301 -12.90 21.59 16.60
CA PRO A 301 -12.56 21.15 17.94
C PRO A 301 -11.83 19.81 17.83
N LEU A 302 -10.51 19.86 17.75
CA LEU A 302 -9.69 18.73 18.17
C LEU A 302 -9.96 18.55 19.66
N ILE A 303 -10.45 17.36 20.00
CA ILE A 303 -10.89 16.88 21.30
C ILE A 303 -10.12 17.55 22.46
N SER A 304 -10.78 18.48 23.17
CA SER A 304 -10.34 18.92 24.49
C SER A 304 -10.81 17.90 25.52
N PRO A 305 -9.98 17.52 26.52
CA PRO A 305 -10.44 16.67 27.62
C PRO A 305 -11.52 17.43 28.40
N ALA A 306 -12.58 16.72 28.78
CA ALA A 306 -13.72 17.26 29.51
C ALA A 306 -13.27 17.93 30.82
N ALA A 307 -13.59 19.21 31.00
CA ALA A 307 -13.44 19.90 32.27
C ALA A 307 -14.52 19.40 33.24
N ALA A 308 -14.09 18.92 34.42
CA ALA A 308 -14.96 18.51 35.52
C ALA A 308 -15.81 19.70 36.05
N PRO A 309 -17.05 19.46 36.51
CA PRO A 309 -17.89 20.53 37.02
C PRO A 309 -17.41 21.01 38.40
N ALA A 310 -17.14 22.30 38.52
CA ALA A 310 -16.89 22.96 39.79
C ALA A 310 -18.16 22.93 40.65
N ALA A 311 -18.08 22.29 41.82
CA ALA A 311 -19.08 22.37 42.86
C ALA A 311 -19.24 23.83 43.32
N ARG A 312 -20.47 24.35 43.23
CA ARG A 312 -20.87 25.57 43.94
C ARG A 312 -21.25 25.20 45.38
N ARG A 313 -20.85 26.09 46.29
CA ARG A 313 -21.15 26.09 47.73
C ARG A 313 -22.63 25.97 48.02
#